data_AF-A0A937V471-F1
#
_entry.id   AF-A0A937V471-F1
#
_cell.length_a   1.000
_cell.length_b   1.000
_cell.length_c   1.000
_cell.angle_alpha   90.00
_cell.angle_beta   90.00
_cell.angle_gamma   90.00
#
_symmetry.space_group_name_H-M   'P 1'
#
loop_
_entity.id
_entity.type
_entity.pdbx_description
1 polymer ?
#
loop_
_entity_poly.entity_id
_entity_poly.type
_entity_poly.pdbx_seq_one_letter_code
_entity_poly.pdbx_strand_id
1 'polypeptide(L)'
;MPKIKTNQRIYDVVDSIRHDEYRLPSIQRSFVWEEERICKLMDSIMNDYPIGSFLAWKPPENLKLRTKKFIEDFKTAMRPISDEEQIPPYCYLILDGQQRLQSLYLGFFGSYDGKRLYFKVDSNPEKEPEDLRYEFRFLDPEVTRFNPHWLRLKEVVKLKIKDIPEFVETRFGSDVHEIKKRIAQNLGQFIQVFNISEKLSFQEVEEGLDYNDVLEVFVRANSGGMILTKSDLVFSTIVLKVWTAPL
;
A
#
# COMPACT_ATOMS: atom_id res chain seq x y z
N MET A 1 -9.69 -6.69 -22.05
CA MET A 1 -9.28 -6.99 -20.66
C MET A 1 -10.39 -6.52 -19.72
N PRO A 2 -10.67 -7.23 -18.61
CA PRO A 2 -11.77 -6.88 -17.73
C PRO A 2 -11.54 -5.55 -17.02
N LYS A 3 -12.63 -4.81 -16.76
CA LYS A 3 -12.63 -3.58 -15.94
C LYS A 3 -12.09 -3.87 -14.55
N ILE A 4 -11.52 -2.84 -13.90
CA ILE A 4 -11.06 -2.97 -12.51
C ILE A 4 -12.24 -3.37 -11.62
N LYS A 5 -12.02 -4.35 -10.74
CA LYS A 5 -13.05 -4.76 -9.79
C LYS A 5 -13.24 -3.64 -8.75
N THR A 6 -14.48 -3.25 -8.52
CA THR A 6 -14.82 -2.16 -7.57
C THR A 6 -14.35 -2.44 -6.15
N ASN A 7 -14.48 -3.68 -5.68
CA ASN A 7 -14.00 -4.06 -4.35
C ASN A 7 -12.93 -5.14 -4.49
N GLN A 8 -11.79 -4.93 -3.84
CA GLN A 8 -10.61 -5.80 -3.96
C GLN A 8 -10.02 -6.13 -2.58
N ARG A 9 -9.38 -7.29 -2.51
CA ARG A 9 -8.61 -7.70 -1.32
C ARG A 9 -7.31 -6.91 -1.26
N ILE A 10 -6.87 -6.60 -0.04
CA ILE A 10 -5.65 -5.83 0.17
C ILE A 10 -4.46 -6.56 -0.43
N TYR A 11 -4.32 -7.86 -0.13
CA TYR A 11 -3.20 -8.65 -0.60
C TYR A 11 -3.10 -8.71 -2.12
N ASP A 12 -4.24 -8.91 -2.81
CA ASP A 12 -4.27 -8.98 -4.28
C ASP A 12 -3.80 -7.66 -4.91
N VAL A 13 -4.22 -6.52 -4.36
CA VAL A 13 -3.81 -5.20 -4.87
C VAL A 13 -2.31 -4.94 -4.66
N VAL A 14 -1.77 -5.26 -3.48
CA VAL A 14 -0.31 -5.10 -3.26
C VAL A 14 0.51 -6.07 -4.08
N ASP A 15 -0.03 -7.25 -4.41
CA ASP A 15 0.62 -8.20 -5.31
C ASP A 15 0.57 -7.71 -6.76
N SER A 16 -0.55 -7.13 -7.23
CA SER A 16 -0.64 -6.46 -8.53
C SER A 16 0.33 -5.27 -8.64
N ILE A 17 0.50 -4.47 -7.58
CA ILE A 17 1.53 -3.41 -7.53
C ILE A 17 2.92 -4.01 -7.77
N ARG A 18 3.24 -5.14 -7.11
CA ARG A 18 4.52 -5.82 -7.25
C ARG A 18 4.78 -6.31 -8.69
N HIS A 19 3.72 -6.68 -9.41
CA HIS A 19 3.77 -7.10 -10.81
C HIS A 19 3.59 -5.95 -11.81
N ASP A 20 3.69 -4.69 -11.36
CA ASP A 20 3.66 -3.49 -12.19
C ASP A 20 2.31 -3.23 -12.92
N GLU A 21 1.24 -3.87 -12.45
CA GLU A 21 -0.13 -3.65 -12.95
C GLU A 21 -0.71 -2.31 -12.49
N TYR A 22 -0.19 -1.75 -11.40
CA TYR A 22 -0.52 -0.43 -10.89
C TYR A 22 0.74 0.45 -10.80
N ARG A 23 0.69 1.65 -11.38
CA ARG A 23 1.74 2.68 -11.29
C ARG A 23 1.18 4.01 -10.81
N LEU A 24 2.09 4.94 -10.54
CA LEU A 24 1.78 6.29 -10.11
C LEU A 24 2.13 7.27 -11.25
N PRO A 25 1.28 8.28 -11.53
CA PRO A 25 1.67 9.41 -12.36
C PRO A 25 2.88 10.14 -11.76
N SER A 26 3.89 10.50 -12.57
CA SER A 26 5.08 11.21 -12.07
C SER A 26 4.78 12.56 -11.43
N ILE A 27 3.66 13.19 -11.82
CA ILE A 27 3.20 14.47 -11.26
C ILE A 27 2.75 14.37 -9.80
N GLN A 28 2.42 13.17 -9.31
CA GLN A 28 2.11 12.99 -7.90
C GLN A 28 3.34 13.32 -7.05
N ARG A 29 3.09 13.93 -5.87
CA ARG A 29 4.14 14.17 -4.89
C ARG A 29 4.87 12.89 -4.47
N SER A 30 6.06 13.06 -3.92
CA SER A 30 6.81 11.94 -3.30
C SER A 30 6.05 11.34 -2.12
N PHE A 31 6.42 10.13 -1.75
CA PHE A 31 5.94 9.51 -0.51
C PHE A 31 6.49 10.27 0.71
N VAL A 32 5.64 10.53 1.70
CA VAL A 32 5.97 11.37 2.87
C VAL A 32 5.40 10.82 4.19
N TRP A 33 4.88 9.58 4.22
CA TRP A 33 4.36 9.01 5.47
C TRP A 33 5.49 8.40 6.29
N GLU A 34 5.53 8.75 7.57
CA GLU A 34 6.42 8.17 8.57
C GLU A 34 5.92 6.79 9.07
N GLU A 35 6.83 6.01 9.66
CA GLU A 35 6.57 4.66 10.18
C GLU A 35 5.29 4.59 11.04
N GLU A 36 5.10 5.54 11.96
CA GLU A 36 3.96 5.58 12.89
C GLU A 36 2.61 5.67 12.15
N ARG A 37 2.56 6.45 11.06
CA ARG A 37 1.32 6.64 10.29
C ARG A 37 0.97 5.38 9.50
N ILE A 38 1.98 4.67 9.01
CA ILE A 38 1.82 3.36 8.38
C ILE A 38 1.27 2.35 9.40
N CYS A 39 1.83 2.33 10.62
CA CYS A 39 1.37 1.43 11.68
C CYS A 39 -0.08 1.72 12.09
N LYS A 40 -0.47 2.99 12.20
CA LYS A 40 -1.86 3.41 12.44
C LYS A 40 -2.82 2.98 11.32
N LEU A 41 -2.37 3.00 10.07
CA LEU A 41 -3.17 2.49 8.94
C LEU A 41 -3.43 0.98 9.10
N MET A 42 -2.41 0.20 9.46
CA MET A 42 -2.53 -1.25 9.64
C MET A 42 -3.45 -1.61 10.81
N ASP A 43 -3.33 -0.89 11.92
CA ASP A 43 -4.25 -1.01 13.06
C ASP A 43 -5.69 -0.65 12.67
N SER A 44 -5.89 0.46 11.94
CA SER A 44 -7.22 0.84 11.44
C SER A 44 -7.84 -0.26 10.58
N ILE A 45 -7.05 -0.88 9.71
CA ILE A 45 -7.49 -2.00 8.86
C ILE A 45 -7.87 -3.21 9.72
N MET A 46 -7.03 -3.60 10.68
CA MET A 46 -7.33 -4.71 11.61
C MET A 46 -8.63 -4.47 12.38
N ASN A 47 -8.92 -3.22 12.76
CA ASN A 47 -10.16 -2.83 13.45
C ASN A 47 -11.38 -2.66 12.52
N ASP A 48 -11.25 -2.98 11.25
CA ASP A 48 -12.29 -2.80 10.23
C ASP A 48 -12.76 -1.35 10.05
N TYR A 49 -11.86 -0.39 10.29
CA TYR A 49 -12.14 1.02 10.03
C TYR A 49 -12.01 1.34 8.54
N PRO A 50 -12.89 2.19 7.99
CA PRO A 50 -12.82 2.56 6.59
C PRO A 50 -11.54 3.35 6.30
N ILE A 51 -10.75 2.88 5.33
CA ILE A 51 -9.52 3.55 4.90
C ILE A 51 -9.73 4.43 3.66
N GLY A 52 -10.99 4.70 3.30
CA GLY A 52 -11.40 5.48 2.12
C GLY A 52 -11.36 4.69 0.80
N SER A 53 -11.65 5.38 -0.29
CA SER A 53 -11.60 4.83 -1.65
C SER A 53 -10.27 5.13 -2.35
N PHE A 54 -10.07 4.48 -3.48
CA PHE A 54 -8.95 4.67 -4.39
C PHE A 54 -9.50 5.03 -5.75
N LEU A 55 -8.81 5.95 -6.44
CA LEU A 55 -9.16 6.32 -7.80
C LEU A 55 -8.10 5.77 -8.74
N ALA A 56 -8.51 4.99 -9.72
CA ALA A 56 -7.64 4.41 -10.74
C ALA A 56 -8.11 4.82 -12.13
N TRP A 57 -7.17 4.95 -13.05
CA TRP A 57 -7.46 5.25 -14.43
C TRP A 57 -6.60 4.41 -15.34
N LYS A 58 -7.20 3.88 -16.41
CA LYS A 58 -6.49 3.18 -17.46
C LYS A 58 -6.22 4.13 -18.62
N PRO A 59 -4.96 4.52 -18.86
CA PRO A 59 -4.64 5.41 -19.97
C PRO A 59 -4.84 4.69 -21.31
N PRO A 60 -5.23 5.43 -22.37
CA PRO A 60 -5.17 4.92 -23.74
C PRO A 60 -3.75 4.46 -24.11
N GLU A 61 -3.63 3.38 -24.88
CA GLU A 61 -2.32 2.76 -25.23
C GLU A 61 -1.33 3.72 -25.90
N ASN A 62 -1.84 4.73 -26.63
CA ASN A 62 -1.03 5.70 -27.35
C ASN A 62 -0.61 6.92 -26.49
N LEU A 63 -1.10 7.03 -25.25
CA LEU A 63 -0.76 8.15 -24.39
C LEU A 63 0.64 7.98 -23.81
N LYS A 64 1.53 8.93 -24.13
CA LYS A 64 2.86 9.01 -23.52
C LYS A 64 2.78 9.82 -22.23
N LEU A 65 2.73 9.12 -21.10
CA LEU A 65 2.86 9.71 -19.77
C LEU A 65 4.11 9.16 -19.08
N ARG A 66 4.76 10.00 -18.28
CA ARG A 66 5.81 9.54 -17.37
C ARG A 66 5.17 8.98 -16.11
N THR A 67 5.64 7.81 -15.71
CA THR A 67 5.17 7.11 -14.54
C THR A 67 6.32 6.76 -13.63
N LYS A 68 5.97 6.49 -12.37
CA LYS A 68 6.87 5.95 -11.37
C LYS A 68 6.28 4.69 -10.75
N LYS A 69 7.18 3.77 -10.41
CA LYS A 69 6.86 2.57 -9.64
C LYS A 69 6.62 2.91 -8.18
N PHE A 70 5.95 2.00 -7.48
CA PHE A 70 5.93 2.01 -6.03
C PHE A 70 7.33 1.70 -5.47
N ILE A 71 7.69 2.35 -4.38
CA ILE A 71 9.02 2.25 -3.79
C ILE A 71 9.09 0.95 -2.97
N GLU A 72 10.01 0.06 -3.32
CA GLU A 72 10.21 -1.18 -2.55
C GLU A 72 11.13 -0.95 -1.34
N ASP A 73 12.26 -0.25 -1.52
CA ASP A 73 13.14 0.13 -0.41
C ASP A 73 13.11 1.65 -0.22
N PHE A 74 12.27 2.10 0.71
CA PHE A 74 12.17 3.51 1.05
C PHE A 74 13.30 3.90 2.00
N LYS A 75 14.02 4.98 1.65
CA LYS A 75 15.03 5.59 2.50
C LYS A 75 14.66 7.03 2.77
N THR A 76 14.60 7.45 4.03
CA THR A 76 14.27 8.84 4.39
C THR A 76 15.34 9.81 3.87
N ALA A 77 16.60 9.40 3.91
CA ALA A 77 17.74 10.20 3.47
C ALA A 77 17.89 10.30 1.95
N MET A 78 17.32 9.37 1.19
CA MET A 78 17.35 9.39 -0.27
C MET A 78 15.93 9.57 -0.75
N ARG A 79 15.57 10.77 -1.24
CA ARG A 79 14.37 10.88 -2.06
C ARG A 79 14.64 10.04 -3.31
N PRO A 80 13.97 8.88 -3.50
CA PRO A 80 14.24 8.09 -4.68
C PRO A 80 13.84 8.95 -5.88
N ILE A 81 14.80 9.22 -6.75
CA ILE A 81 14.51 9.67 -8.10
C ILE A 81 13.93 8.42 -8.74
N SER A 82 12.61 8.32 -8.75
CA SER A 82 11.98 7.27 -9.53
C SER A 82 12.38 7.49 -10.98
N ASP A 83 13.07 6.51 -11.58
CA ASP A 83 13.36 6.56 -13.00
C ASP A 83 12.02 6.70 -13.73
N GLU A 84 11.86 7.82 -14.44
CA GLU A 84 10.65 8.09 -15.18
C GLU A 84 10.59 7.13 -16.37
N GLU A 85 9.71 6.14 -16.28
CA GLU A 85 9.51 5.14 -17.33
C GLU A 85 8.20 5.40 -18.08
N GLN A 86 8.15 4.97 -19.35
CA GLN A 86 6.91 4.92 -20.12
C GLN A 86 5.94 3.92 -19.51
N ILE A 87 4.63 4.19 -19.65
CA ILE A 87 3.55 3.34 -19.17
C ILE A 87 3.61 1.97 -19.88
N PRO A 88 3.59 0.84 -19.15
CA PRO A 88 3.31 -0.46 -19.74
C PRO A 88 1.87 -0.49 -20.29
N PRO A 89 1.61 -1.10 -21.46
CA PRO A 89 0.32 -1.02 -22.16
C PRO A 89 -0.90 -1.56 -21.36
N TYR A 90 -0.67 -2.24 -20.24
CA TYR A 90 -1.71 -2.88 -19.43
C TYR A 90 -1.84 -2.29 -18.02
N CYS A 91 -1.20 -1.16 -17.74
CA CYS A 91 -1.06 -0.61 -16.39
C CYS A 91 -2.18 0.38 -16.03
N TYR A 92 -2.71 0.25 -14.82
CA TYR A 92 -3.58 1.25 -14.19
C TYR A 92 -2.77 2.32 -13.47
N LEU A 93 -3.16 3.58 -13.61
CA LEU A 93 -2.59 4.70 -12.89
C LEU A 93 -3.44 5.03 -11.66
N ILE A 94 -2.81 5.02 -10.49
CA ILE A 94 -3.46 5.43 -9.25
C ILE A 94 -3.49 6.95 -9.18
N LEU A 95 -4.68 7.53 -9.25
CA LEU A 95 -4.90 8.96 -9.18
C LEU A 95 -5.06 9.45 -7.75
N ASP A 96 -5.73 8.68 -6.87
CA ASP A 96 -5.87 8.99 -5.44
C ASP A 96 -5.59 7.75 -4.55
N GLY A 97 -5.13 8.00 -3.32
CA GLY A 97 -4.79 6.96 -2.35
C GLY A 97 -3.34 6.47 -2.43
N GLN A 98 -2.49 7.16 -3.18
CA GLN A 98 -1.06 6.86 -3.36
C GLN A 98 -0.35 6.52 -2.05
N GLN A 99 -0.46 7.37 -1.03
CA GLN A 99 0.27 7.20 0.23
C GLN A 99 -0.20 5.95 0.99
N ARG A 100 -1.51 5.64 0.95
CA ARG A 100 -2.06 4.43 1.57
C ARG A 100 -1.57 3.17 0.85
N LEU A 101 -1.65 3.13 -0.48
CA LEU A 101 -1.17 1.96 -1.25
C LEU A 101 0.34 1.77 -1.11
N GLN A 102 1.13 2.85 -1.14
CA GLN A 102 2.57 2.78 -0.90
C GLN A 102 2.89 2.26 0.51
N SER A 103 2.14 2.68 1.53
CA SER A 103 2.29 2.18 2.90
C SER A 103 1.98 0.69 3.03
N LEU A 104 0.90 0.24 2.37
CA LEU A 104 0.55 -1.18 2.28
C LEU A 104 1.66 -1.97 1.57
N TYR A 105 2.15 -1.47 0.44
CA TYR A 105 3.22 -2.11 -0.32
C TYR A 105 4.51 -2.25 0.50
N LEU A 106 4.93 -1.20 1.22
CA LEU A 106 6.06 -1.25 2.15
C LEU A 106 5.84 -2.28 3.27
N GLY A 107 4.61 -2.39 3.79
CA GLY A 107 4.28 -3.34 4.84
C GLY A 107 4.46 -4.80 4.43
N PHE A 108 4.00 -5.17 3.22
CA PHE A 108 4.02 -6.55 2.75
C PHE A 108 5.32 -6.95 2.06
N PHE A 109 5.85 -6.09 1.20
CA PHE A 109 6.95 -6.47 0.29
C PHE A 109 8.20 -5.61 0.48
N GLY A 110 8.06 -4.36 0.90
CA GLY A 110 9.16 -3.40 0.99
C GLY A 110 9.91 -3.33 2.32
N SER A 111 10.68 -2.25 2.44
CA SER A 111 11.40 -1.83 3.64
C SER A 111 11.37 -0.30 3.82
N TYR A 112 11.45 0.13 5.07
CA TYR A 112 11.55 1.53 5.48
C TYR A 112 12.86 1.71 6.23
N ASP A 113 13.80 2.48 5.68
CA ASP A 113 15.16 2.65 6.21
C ASP A 113 15.86 1.33 6.54
N GLY A 114 15.63 0.29 5.71
CA GLY A 114 16.18 -1.05 5.90
C GLY A 114 15.40 -1.95 6.89
N LYS A 115 14.47 -1.38 7.66
CA LYS A 115 13.56 -2.12 8.55
C LYS A 115 12.37 -2.68 7.79
N ARG A 116 11.71 -3.69 8.37
CA ARG A 116 10.52 -4.34 7.79
C ARG A 116 9.37 -4.27 8.77
N LEU A 117 8.14 -4.30 8.27
CA LEU A 117 6.96 -4.24 9.12
C LEU A 117 6.67 -5.61 9.78
N TYR A 118 6.48 -5.57 11.09
CA TYR A 118 6.09 -6.71 11.91
C TYR A 118 4.76 -6.44 12.61
N PHE A 119 4.00 -7.51 12.81
CA PHE A 119 2.80 -7.56 13.62
C PHE A 119 3.11 -8.30 14.92
N LYS A 120 2.77 -7.69 16.07
CA LYS A 120 2.84 -8.34 17.37
C LYS A 120 1.62 -9.20 17.59
N VAL A 121 1.76 -10.50 17.36
CA VAL A 121 0.61 -11.40 17.29
C VAL A 121 -0.08 -11.62 18.62
N ASP A 122 0.59 -11.34 19.73
CA ASP A 122 0.02 -11.41 21.08
C ASP A 122 -0.57 -10.07 21.57
N SER A 123 -0.73 -9.07 20.69
CA SER A 123 -1.40 -7.79 21.01
C SER A 123 -2.74 -8.02 21.72
N ASN A 124 -3.02 -7.22 22.76
CA ASN A 124 -4.25 -7.34 23.52
C ASN A 124 -5.19 -6.14 23.32
N PRO A 125 -6.11 -6.20 22.34
CA PRO A 125 -6.93 -5.05 21.93
C PRO A 125 -7.84 -4.51 23.04
N GLU A 126 -8.09 -5.27 24.12
CA GLU A 126 -8.94 -4.87 25.25
C GLU A 126 -8.19 -4.13 26.36
N LYS A 127 -6.85 -4.22 26.40
CA LYS A 127 -6.03 -3.68 27.49
C LYS A 127 -5.05 -2.59 27.04
N GLU A 128 -4.99 -2.27 25.76
CA GLU A 128 -4.11 -1.22 25.26
C GLU A 128 -4.68 0.17 25.60
N PRO A 129 -3.85 1.10 26.12
CA PRO A 129 -4.27 2.46 26.42
C PRO A 129 -4.46 3.27 25.13
N GLU A 130 -5.73 3.37 24.72
CA GLU A 130 -6.36 4.53 24.09
C GLU A 130 -6.03 4.98 22.65
N ASP A 131 -5.16 4.36 21.84
CA ASP A 131 -5.09 4.73 20.40
C ASP A 131 -4.72 3.62 19.40
N LEU A 132 -4.14 2.48 19.83
CA LEU A 132 -3.75 1.37 18.97
C LEU A 132 -4.13 0.05 19.62
N ARG A 133 -4.94 -0.78 18.94
CA ARG A 133 -5.41 -2.07 19.47
C ARG A 133 -4.53 -3.24 19.03
N TYR A 134 -3.93 -3.12 17.85
CA TYR A 134 -3.01 -4.08 17.26
C TYR A 134 -1.68 -3.40 17.01
N GLU A 135 -0.61 -3.99 17.55
CA GLU A 135 0.70 -3.38 17.52
C GLU A 135 1.45 -3.76 16.24
N PHE A 136 1.77 -2.75 15.44
CA PHE A 136 2.63 -2.86 14.26
C PHE A 136 3.86 -1.99 14.43
N ARG A 137 5.03 -2.47 14.02
CA ARG A 137 6.28 -1.68 14.03
C ARG A 137 7.21 -2.08 12.90
N PHE A 138 7.94 -1.11 12.38
CA PHE A 138 9.11 -1.38 11.54
C PHE A 138 10.30 -1.74 12.43
N LEU A 139 10.82 -2.95 12.25
CA LEU A 139 11.87 -3.53 13.08
C LEU A 139 12.96 -4.15 12.22
N ASP A 140 14.15 -4.30 12.81
CA ASP A 140 15.24 -5.06 12.22
C ASP A 140 14.89 -6.55 12.09
N PRO A 141 15.38 -7.23 11.04
CA PRO A 141 15.09 -8.65 10.81
C PRO A 141 15.42 -9.58 11.99
N GLU A 142 16.34 -9.17 12.87
CA GLU A 142 16.79 -9.95 14.01
C GLU A 142 15.82 -9.93 15.21
N VAL A 143 14.79 -9.09 15.19
CA VAL A 143 13.87 -8.91 16.33
C VAL A 143 13.21 -10.23 16.78
N THR A 144 12.97 -11.14 15.85
CA THR A 144 12.33 -12.44 16.13
C THR A 144 13.19 -13.36 16.99
N ARG A 145 14.51 -13.13 17.05
CA ARG A 145 15.42 -13.85 17.96
C ARG A 145 15.22 -13.44 19.41
N PHE A 146 14.82 -12.19 19.65
CA PHE A 146 14.65 -11.63 20.99
C PHE A 146 13.21 -11.73 21.48
N ASN A 147 12.25 -11.59 20.56
CA ASN A 147 10.83 -11.75 20.87
C ASN A 147 10.12 -12.46 19.69
N PRO A 148 9.71 -13.73 19.87
CA PRO A 148 9.11 -14.54 18.82
C PRO A 148 7.69 -14.10 18.44
N HIS A 149 7.03 -13.28 19.26
CA HIS A 149 5.67 -12.76 19.00
C HIS A 149 5.63 -11.68 17.92
N TRP A 150 6.78 -11.15 17.51
CA TRP A 150 6.85 -10.30 16.32
C TRP A 150 6.94 -11.17 15.07
N LEU A 151 5.88 -11.16 14.25
CA LEU A 151 5.87 -11.86 12.96
C LEU A 151 5.90 -10.85 11.82
N ARG A 152 6.75 -11.10 10.83
CA ARG A 152 6.81 -10.25 9.63
C ARG A 152 5.52 -10.40 8.84
N LEU A 153 4.93 -9.32 8.33
CA LEU A 153 3.69 -9.39 7.55
C LEU A 153 3.77 -10.36 6.37
N LYS A 154 4.90 -10.40 5.66
CA LYS A 154 5.16 -11.36 4.56
C LYS A 154 5.07 -12.83 4.98
N GLU A 155 5.31 -13.14 6.25
CA GLU A 155 5.17 -14.49 6.81
C GLU A 155 3.71 -14.73 7.20
N VAL A 156 3.11 -13.80 7.95
CA VAL A 156 1.71 -13.90 8.41
C VAL A 156 0.75 -14.07 7.24
N VAL A 157 0.91 -13.27 6.18
CA VAL A 157 0.03 -13.24 5.02
C VAL A 157 -0.02 -14.56 4.24
N LYS A 158 0.98 -15.43 4.41
CA LYS A 158 1.04 -16.75 3.74
C LYS A 158 0.32 -17.85 4.52
N LEU A 159 -0.03 -17.59 5.76
CA LEU A 159 -0.75 -18.55 6.60
C LEU A 159 -2.17 -18.76 6.05
N LYS A 160 -2.65 -20.00 6.16
CA LYS A 160 -4.05 -20.33 5.90
C LYS A 160 -4.75 -20.51 7.24
N ILE A 161 -6.01 -20.11 7.32
CA ILE A 161 -6.81 -20.20 8.56
C ILE A 161 -6.76 -21.60 9.18
N LYS A 162 -6.86 -22.64 8.35
CA LYS A 162 -6.81 -24.04 8.78
C LYS A 162 -5.48 -24.46 9.43
N ASP A 163 -4.38 -23.79 9.09
CA ASP A 163 -3.02 -24.14 9.54
C ASP A 163 -2.63 -23.32 10.79
N ILE A 164 -3.45 -22.32 11.19
CA ILE A 164 -3.18 -21.45 12.35
C ILE A 164 -3.04 -22.25 13.65
N PRO A 165 -3.92 -23.21 13.99
CA PRO A 165 -3.79 -23.95 15.25
C PRO A 165 -2.45 -24.69 15.38
N GLU A 166 -2.05 -25.39 14.32
CA GLU A 166 -0.77 -26.11 14.28
C GLU A 166 0.43 -25.15 14.31
N PHE A 167 0.35 -24.04 13.58
CA PHE A 167 1.38 -23.01 13.58
C PHE A 167 1.59 -22.43 14.99
N VAL A 168 0.50 -22.14 15.70
CA VAL A 168 0.56 -21.58 17.06
C VAL A 168 1.17 -22.57 18.04
N GLU A 169 0.75 -23.83 18.02
CA GLU A 169 1.33 -24.85 18.91
C GLU A 169 2.81 -25.09 18.62
N THR A 170 3.21 -25.09 17.35
CA THR A 170 4.60 -25.32 16.94
C THR A 170 5.52 -24.17 17.35
N ARG A 171 5.09 -22.92 17.14
CA ARG A 171 5.95 -21.74 17.36
C ARG A 171 5.86 -21.15 18.77
N PHE A 172 4.69 -21.26 19.39
CA PHE A 172 4.36 -20.62 20.66
C PHE A 172 3.98 -21.65 21.73
N GLY A 173 4.40 -22.90 21.59
CA GLY A 173 4.03 -23.99 22.51
C GLY A 173 4.41 -23.77 23.98
N SER A 174 5.43 -22.94 24.25
CA SER A 174 5.82 -22.56 25.61
C SER A 174 4.93 -21.47 26.23
N ASP A 175 4.11 -20.78 25.44
CA ASP A 175 3.20 -19.76 25.94
C ASP A 175 1.98 -20.37 26.64
N VAL A 176 1.45 -19.65 27.63
CA VAL A 176 0.23 -20.06 28.32
C VAL A 176 -0.96 -20.10 27.36
N HIS A 177 -1.93 -20.97 27.66
CA HIS A 177 -3.08 -21.22 26.78
C HIS A 177 -3.82 -19.95 26.34
N GLU A 178 -4.00 -18.98 27.25
CA GLU A 178 -4.69 -17.72 26.93
C GLU A 178 -3.94 -16.87 25.90
N ILE A 179 -2.60 -16.83 25.96
CA ILE A 179 -1.78 -16.13 24.97
C ILE A 179 -1.88 -16.85 23.62
N LYS A 180 -1.76 -18.17 23.59
CA LYS A 180 -1.90 -18.96 22.36
C LYS A 180 -3.25 -18.75 21.68
N LYS A 181 -4.34 -18.75 22.47
CA LYS A 181 -5.68 -18.47 21.99
C LYS A 181 -5.78 -17.07 21.37
N ARG A 182 -5.24 -16.05 22.04
CA ARG A 182 -5.21 -14.67 21.53
C ARG A 182 -4.41 -14.55 20.23
N ILE A 183 -3.24 -15.18 20.17
CA ILE A 183 -2.42 -15.25 18.95
C ILE A 183 -3.21 -15.86 17.80
N ALA A 184 -3.88 -17.00 18.03
CA ALA A 184 -4.69 -17.65 16.99
C ALA A 184 -5.83 -16.76 16.49
N GLN A 185 -6.51 -16.03 17.39
CA GLN A 185 -7.56 -15.07 17.04
C GLN A 185 -7.02 -13.91 16.20
N ASN A 186 -5.93 -13.29 16.65
CA ASN A 186 -5.28 -12.17 15.98
C ASN A 186 -4.78 -12.55 14.58
N LEU A 187 -4.18 -13.75 14.43
CA LEU A 187 -3.78 -14.29 13.13
C LEU A 187 -4.98 -14.55 12.23
N GLY A 188 -6.06 -15.12 12.77
CA GLY A 188 -7.30 -15.37 12.03
C GLY A 188 -7.90 -14.08 11.50
N GLN A 189 -7.96 -13.04 12.34
CA GLN A 189 -8.44 -11.71 11.96
C GLN A 189 -7.56 -11.07 10.90
N PHE A 190 -6.23 -11.15 11.03
CA PHE A 190 -5.31 -10.64 10.03
C PHE A 190 -5.59 -11.28 8.66
N ILE A 191 -5.67 -12.61 8.60
CA ILE A 191 -5.98 -13.31 7.34
C ILE A 191 -7.36 -12.91 6.80
N GLN A 192 -8.37 -12.83 7.67
CA GLN A 192 -9.72 -12.43 7.27
C GLN A 192 -9.75 -11.04 6.63
N VAL A 193 -9.04 -10.07 7.21
CA VAL A 193 -9.08 -8.69 6.76
C VAL A 193 -8.20 -8.46 5.53
N PHE A 194 -6.97 -8.98 5.52
CA PHE A 194 -6.00 -8.68 4.46
C PHE A 194 -6.12 -9.60 3.23
N ASN A 195 -6.52 -10.87 3.41
CA ASN A 195 -6.52 -11.87 2.34
C ASN A 195 -7.91 -12.26 1.83
N ILE A 196 -8.94 -12.16 2.67
CA ILE A 196 -10.27 -12.71 2.34
C ILE A 196 -11.25 -11.59 2.03
N SER A 197 -11.32 -10.58 2.90
CA SER A 197 -12.27 -9.48 2.79
C SER A 197 -11.86 -8.49 1.70
N GLU A 198 -12.83 -8.03 0.92
CA GLU A 198 -12.63 -6.99 -0.09
C GLU A 198 -12.69 -5.61 0.54
N LYS A 199 -11.61 -5.22 1.23
CA LYS A 199 -11.54 -3.96 2.01
C LYS A 199 -11.21 -2.73 1.17
N LEU A 200 -10.68 -2.89 -0.05
CA LEU A 200 -10.29 -1.76 -0.91
C LEU A 200 -11.39 -1.46 -1.92
N SER A 201 -11.92 -0.23 -1.89
CA SER A 201 -12.89 0.25 -2.87
C SER A 201 -12.21 1.12 -3.93
N PHE A 202 -12.20 0.63 -5.17
CA PHE A 202 -11.66 1.31 -6.34
C PHE A 202 -12.77 1.90 -7.19
N GLN A 203 -12.59 3.17 -7.54
CA GLN A 203 -13.36 3.88 -8.56
C GLN A 203 -12.49 3.99 -9.82
N GLU A 204 -13.04 3.57 -10.95
CA GLU A 204 -12.39 3.70 -12.25
C GLU A 204 -12.84 5.01 -12.90
N VAL A 205 -11.88 5.82 -13.35
CA VAL A 205 -12.18 6.95 -14.25
C VAL A 205 -12.50 6.37 -15.62
N GLU A 206 -13.60 6.83 -16.20
CA GLU A 206 -14.12 6.34 -17.48
C GLU A 206 -13.06 6.39 -18.58
N GLU A 207 -12.87 5.27 -19.30
CA GLU A 207 -11.86 5.12 -20.36
C GLU A 207 -12.03 6.13 -21.50
N GLY A 208 -13.24 6.68 -21.70
CA GLY A 208 -13.57 7.62 -22.77
C GLY A 208 -13.29 9.09 -22.47
N LEU A 209 -12.90 9.44 -21.23
CA LEU A 209 -12.57 10.82 -20.87
C LEU A 209 -11.27 11.26 -21.54
N ASP A 210 -11.22 12.53 -21.96
CA ASP A 210 -10.00 13.08 -22.51
C ASP A 210 -8.93 13.24 -21.42
N TYR A 211 -7.67 13.35 -21.84
CA TYR A 211 -6.55 13.47 -20.89
C TYR A 211 -6.69 14.71 -19.97
N ASN A 212 -7.23 15.82 -20.46
CA ASN A 212 -7.38 17.04 -19.66
C ASN A 212 -8.47 16.90 -18.60
N ASP A 213 -9.55 16.18 -18.90
CA ASP A 213 -10.62 15.86 -17.97
C ASP A 213 -10.12 14.93 -16.87
N VAL A 214 -9.39 13.88 -17.23
CA VAL A 214 -8.73 12.98 -16.27
C VAL A 214 -7.75 13.76 -15.38
N LEU A 215 -7.01 14.69 -15.99
CA LEU A 215 -6.08 15.55 -15.27
C LEU A 215 -6.81 16.48 -14.29
N GLU A 216 -7.95 17.02 -14.67
CA GLU A 216 -8.78 17.83 -13.79
C GLU A 216 -9.36 17.00 -12.64
N VAL A 217 -9.83 15.78 -12.92
CA VAL A 217 -10.24 14.80 -11.90
C VAL A 217 -9.09 14.52 -10.95
N PHE A 218 -7.89 14.27 -11.47
CA PHE A 218 -6.69 14.05 -10.67
C PHE A 218 -6.39 15.25 -9.77
N VAL A 219 -6.39 16.47 -10.30
CA VAL A 219 -6.15 17.69 -9.52
C VAL A 219 -7.22 17.84 -8.45
N ARG A 220 -8.51 17.70 -8.77
CA ARG A 220 -9.60 17.84 -7.81
C ARG A 220 -9.56 16.79 -6.69
N ALA A 221 -9.22 15.54 -7.03
CA ALA A 221 -9.08 14.47 -6.03
C ALA A 221 -7.90 14.71 -5.07
N ASN A 222 -6.79 15.28 -5.56
CA ASN A 222 -5.57 15.47 -4.76
C ASN A 222 -5.42 16.86 -4.11
N SER A 223 -6.22 17.85 -4.55
CA SER A 223 -6.11 19.26 -4.12
C SER A 223 -6.70 19.55 -2.75
N GLY A 224 -7.34 18.59 -2.09
CA GLY A 224 -7.74 18.68 -0.68
C GLY A 224 -6.58 18.79 0.32
N GLY A 225 -5.31 18.67 -0.13
CA GLY A 225 -4.13 18.84 0.73
C GLY A 225 -2.97 19.64 0.14
N MET A 226 -2.92 19.90 -1.17
CA MET A 226 -1.98 20.85 -1.81
C MET A 226 -2.49 21.19 -3.22
N ILE A 227 -2.69 22.48 -3.54
CA ILE A 227 -3.18 22.92 -4.85
C ILE A 227 -2.02 22.81 -5.85
N LEU A 228 -2.04 21.79 -6.72
CA LEU A 228 -1.23 21.80 -7.95
C LEU A 228 -1.90 22.75 -8.93
N THR A 229 -1.19 23.79 -9.37
CA THR A 229 -1.77 24.79 -10.28
C THR A 229 -1.79 24.26 -11.72
N LYS A 230 -2.77 24.69 -12.54
CA LYS A 230 -2.80 24.37 -13.98
C LYS A 230 -1.46 24.67 -14.68
N SER A 231 -0.72 25.66 -14.17
CA SER A 231 0.62 26.01 -14.63
C SER A 231 1.64 24.88 -14.38
N ASP A 232 1.65 24.25 -13.20
CA ASP A 232 2.57 23.13 -12.87
C ASP A 232 2.35 21.93 -13.80
N LEU A 233 1.09 21.70 -14.17
CA LEU A 233 0.66 20.66 -15.08
C LEU A 233 1.05 20.96 -16.53
N VAL A 234 0.84 22.20 -16.98
CA VAL A 234 1.30 22.66 -18.29
C VAL A 234 2.83 22.63 -18.35
N PHE A 235 3.55 22.94 -17.28
CA PHE A 235 5.01 22.80 -17.21
C PHE A 235 5.46 21.34 -17.36
N SER A 236 4.80 20.40 -16.69
CA SER A 236 5.08 18.96 -16.90
C SER A 236 4.86 18.55 -18.36
N THR A 237 3.85 19.14 -19.03
CA THR A 237 3.53 18.90 -20.44
C THR A 237 4.47 19.63 -21.41
N ILE A 238 4.99 20.80 -21.05
CA ILE A 238 5.95 21.56 -21.85
C ILE A 238 7.34 20.92 -21.79
N VAL A 239 7.77 20.43 -20.64
CA VAL A 239 9.01 19.62 -20.53
C VAL A 239 8.91 18.37 -21.43
N LEU A 240 7.71 17.83 -21.64
CA LEU A 240 7.48 16.71 -22.57
C LEU A 240 7.59 17.08 -24.07
N LYS A 241 7.39 18.34 -24.46
CA LYS A 241 7.57 18.79 -25.86
C LYS A 241 8.99 19.28 -26.19
N VAL A 242 9.71 19.82 -25.21
CA VAL A 242 11.04 20.43 -25.46
C VAL A 242 12.12 19.37 -25.71
N TRP A 243 11.92 18.11 -25.31
CA TRP A 243 12.87 17.02 -25.55
C TRP A 243 12.64 16.22 -26.85
N THR A 244 11.61 16.55 -27.63
CA THR A 244 11.33 15.90 -28.93
C THR A 244 11.79 16.69 -30.15
N ALA A 245 12.63 17.71 -29.98
CA ALA A 245 13.29 18.39 -31.09
C ALA A 245 14.79 18.04 -31.11
N PRO A 246 15.24 17.09 -31.95
CA PRO A 246 16.61 17.11 -32.42
C PRO A 246 16.79 18.34 -33.33
N LEU A 247 17.89 19.06 -33.14
CA LEU A 247 18.44 19.96 -34.17
C LEU A 247 18.89 19.15 -35.39
#